data_AF-A0A3C0IP18-F1
#
_entry.id   AF-A0A3C0IP18-F1
#
_cell.length_a   1.000
_cell.length_b   1.000
_cell.length_c   1.000
_cell.angle_alpha   90.00
_cell.angle_beta   90.00
_cell.angle_gamma   90.00
#
_symmetry.space_group_name_H-M   'P 1'
#
loop_
_entity.id
_entity.type
_entity.pdbx_description
1 polymer ?
#
loop_
_entity_poly.entity_id
_entity_poly.type
_entity_poly.pdbx_seq_one_letter_code
_entity_poly.pdbx_strand_id
1 'polypeptide(L)'
;ASQIEGRKRDYVSFAPNGSITEMDLYTMLKDWVGSEDPSRKTNRGGGDEFNTFPTRTVTVPVDVNVVRANKTVNATDSVVPQIKFEITKGGLYKNDLAILAVIAANQWKRPIYFTSNYGELGFGNYLRKDGLSYRLVPIAGDFVNTNKMYDVVMNKFRYGNANLPGVYFDEENRRHLNTIRRANTELAFDLAIKGRKEDAKKVLQKADAMLLQENFPYGMVSRGNEHNRLSLMFLQACYMADASELADKVLKSVEKDLKQQKIYYETMSAKHAEAMGYEIDTNNRLLQQLEQLKQQYNMLNKVVAPEAKQGDSLR
;
A
#
# COMPACT_ATOMS: atom_id res chain seq x y z
N ALA A 1 7.61 -43.53 -6.07
CA ALA A 1 8.22 -42.30 -6.60
C ALA A 1 7.37 -41.68 -7.72
N SER A 2 6.90 -42.47 -8.70
CA SER A 2 5.99 -42.04 -9.78
C SER A 2 4.59 -41.56 -9.34
N GLN A 3 4.16 -41.83 -8.09
CA GLN A 3 2.87 -41.38 -7.56
C GLN A 3 2.84 -39.92 -7.07
N ILE A 4 3.99 -39.25 -7.04
CA ILE A 4 4.13 -37.82 -6.73
C ILE A 4 4.44 -37.01 -8.01
N GLU A 5 4.52 -37.71 -9.14
CA GLU A 5 4.96 -37.16 -10.42
C GLU A 5 3.74 -36.67 -11.20
N GLY A 6 3.49 -35.37 -11.09
CA GLY A 6 2.38 -34.71 -11.79
C GLY A 6 2.69 -33.25 -12.07
N ARG A 7 3.16 -32.96 -13.29
CA ARG A 7 3.40 -31.59 -13.81
C ARG A 7 2.16 -30.91 -14.40
N LYS A 8 0.97 -31.49 -14.19
CA LYS A 8 -0.27 -30.91 -14.71
C LYS A 8 -0.48 -29.52 -14.10
N ARG A 9 -0.60 -28.50 -14.96
CA ARG A 9 -0.87 -27.10 -14.59
C ARG A 9 0.24 -26.46 -13.74
N ASP A 10 1.49 -26.89 -13.93
CA ASP A 10 2.67 -26.14 -13.44
C ASP A 10 2.68 -24.70 -13.99
N TYR A 11 2.19 -24.57 -15.22
CA TYR A 11 2.04 -23.32 -15.94
C TYR A 11 0.77 -23.35 -16.79
N VAL A 12 0.05 -22.23 -16.80
CA VAL A 12 -1.13 -22.01 -17.63
C VAL A 12 -0.88 -20.77 -18.47
N SER A 13 -1.01 -20.90 -19.78
CA SER A 13 -0.73 -19.86 -20.76
C SER A 13 -1.95 -18.99 -21.03
N PHE A 14 -1.80 -17.68 -21.16
CA PHE A 14 -2.84 -16.90 -21.81
C PHE A 14 -2.97 -17.31 -23.28
N ALA A 15 -4.18 -17.63 -23.73
CA ALA A 15 -4.50 -17.88 -25.14
C ALA A 15 -5.88 -17.26 -25.44
N PRO A 16 -5.93 -16.05 -26.01
CA PRO A 16 -7.18 -15.31 -26.15
C PRO A 16 -8.19 -16.06 -27.02
N ASN A 17 -9.43 -16.13 -26.57
CA ASN A 17 -10.56 -16.55 -27.39
C ASN A 17 -11.41 -15.32 -27.73
N GLY A 18 -11.45 -14.93 -29.00
CA GLY A 18 -12.14 -13.69 -29.43
C GLY A 18 -13.64 -13.64 -29.14
N SER A 19 -14.29 -14.78 -28.86
CA SER A 19 -15.70 -14.84 -28.46
C SER A 19 -15.91 -14.67 -26.95
N ILE A 20 -14.84 -14.74 -26.15
CA ILE A 20 -14.87 -14.70 -24.69
C ILE A 20 -14.08 -13.47 -24.23
N THR A 21 -14.77 -12.38 -23.95
CA THR A 21 -14.15 -11.13 -23.47
C THR A 21 -14.04 -11.07 -21.95
N GLU A 22 -14.91 -11.78 -21.23
CA GLU A 22 -14.98 -11.84 -19.76
C GLU A 22 -15.44 -13.24 -19.32
N MET A 23 -14.99 -13.70 -18.15
CA MET A 23 -15.42 -14.98 -17.57
C MET A 23 -15.46 -14.95 -16.04
N ASP A 24 -16.45 -15.61 -15.43
CA ASP A 24 -16.43 -15.87 -13.99
C ASP A 24 -15.18 -16.67 -13.60
N LEU A 25 -14.46 -16.23 -12.57
CA LEU A 25 -13.16 -16.78 -12.18
C LEU A 25 -13.27 -18.25 -11.78
N TYR A 26 -14.34 -18.63 -11.08
CA TYR A 26 -14.52 -20.02 -10.67
C TYR A 26 -14.72 -20.93 -11.89
N THR A 27 -15.57 -20.50 -12.82
CA THR A 27 -15.80 -21.16 -14.11
C THR A 27 -14.51 -21.26 -14.91
N MET A 28 -13.73 -20.18 -15.00
CA MET A 28 -12.45 -20.18 -15.70
C MET A 28 -11.48 -21.20 -15.12
N LEU A 29 -11.34 -21.26 -13.79
CA LEU A 29 -10.40 -22.17 -13.15
C LEU A 29 -10.87 -23.63 -13.21
N LYS A 30 -12.14 -23.88 -12.98
CA LYS A 30 -12.69 -25.24 -12.90
C LYS A 30 -12.91 -25.83 -14.28
N ASP A 31 -13.63 -25.12 -15.14
CA ASP A 31 -14.14 -25.68 -16.38
C ASP A 31 -13.17 -25.43 -17.53
N TRP A 32 -12.44 -24.30 -17.56
CA TRP A 32 -11.49 -24.03 -18.64
C TRP A 32 -10.08 -24.54 -18.32
N VAL A 33 -9.43 -23.96 -17.31
CA VAL A 33 -8.05 -24.29 -16.90
C VAL A 33 -7.97 -25.73 -16.39
N GLY A 34 -9.01 -26.20 -15.71
CA GLY A 34 -9.15 -27.56 -15.21
C GLY A 34 -9.49 -28.61 -16.27
N SER A 35 -9.71 -28.21 -17.53
CA SER A 35 -10.09 -29.13 -18.61
C SER A 35 -8.93 -29.98 -19.12
N GLU A 36 -9.26 -31.15 -19.65
CA GLU A 36 -8.34 -31.99 -20.43
C GLU A 36 -8.60 -31.90 -21.95
N ASP A 37 -9.59 -31.12 -22.35
CA ASP A 37 -9.94 -30.85 -23.76
C ASP A 37 -8.74 -30.25 -24.53
N PRO A 38 -8.29 -30.89 -25.63
CA PRO A 38 -7.18 -30.38 -26.45
C PRO A 38 -7.38 -28.95 -26.95
N SER A 39 -8.63 -28.51 -27.19
CA SER A 39 -8.94 -27.14 -27.63
C SER A 39 -8.65 -26.07 -26.57
N ARG A 40 -8.48 -26.46 -25.30
CA ARG A 40 -8.14 -25.60 -24.16
C ARG A 40 -6.69 -25.76 -23.73
N LYS A 41 -5.88 -26.39 -24.58
CA LYS A 41 -4.45 -26.57 -24.40
C LYS A 41 -3.70 -25.88 -25.54
N THR A 42 -2.44 -25.55 -25.29
CA THR A 42 -1.52 -25.03 -26.28
C THR A 42 -0.21 -25.79 -26.18
N ASN A 43 0.41 -26.05 -27.32
CA ASN A 43 1.79 -26.53 -27.39
C ASN A 43 2.67 -25.33 -27.79
N ARG A 44 3.62 -24.96 -26.94
CA ARG A 44 4.54 -23.83 -27.20
C ARG A 44 5.90 -24.31 -27.77
N GLY A 45 5.94 -25.51 -28.33
CA GLY A 45 7.16 -26.19 -28.77
C GLY A 45 7.76 -27.06 -27.66
N GLY A 46 8.47 -28.12 -28.04
CA GLY A 46 9.14 -29.03 -27.10
C GLY A 46 8.32 -30.25 -26.63
N GLY A 47 7.11 -30.45 -27.16
CA GLY A 47 6.30 -31.65 -26.93
C GLY A 47 5.35 -31.58 -25.72
N ASP A 48 5.54 -30.60 -24.83
CA ASP A 48 4.67 -30.40 -23.66
C ASP A 48 3.42 -29.56 -24.00
N GLU A 49 2.25 -30.06 -23.60
CA GLU A 49 0.99 -29.32 -23.68
C GLU A 49 0.70 -28.56 -22.38
N PHE A 50 0.32 -27.30 -22.51
CA PHE A 50 -0.04 -26.43 -21.39
C PHE A 50 -1.53 -26.09 -21.45
N ASN A 51 -2.21 -26.12 -20.31
CA ASN A 51 -3.54 -25.54 -20.20
C ASN A 51 -3.52 -24.04 -20.50
N THR A 52 -4.63 -23.51 -20.99
CA THR A 52 -4.78 -22.09 -21.28
C THR A 52 -5.83 -21.41 -20.42
N PHE A 53 -5.90 -20.09 -20.48
CA PHE A 53 -7.08 -19.32 -20.08
C PHE A 53 -7.48 -18.33 -21.20
N PRO A 54 -8.80 -18.15 -21.46
CA PRO A 54 -9.31 -17.54 -22.70
C PRO A 54 -9.40 -16.01 -22.67
N THR A 55 -9.46 -15.42 -21.48
CA THR A 55 -9.54 -13.98 -21.26
C THR A 55 -8.80 -13.60 -19.98
N ARG A 56 -8.28 -12.37 -19.93
CA ARG A 56 -7.70 -11.81 -18.71
C ARG A 56 -8.74 -11.19 -17.81
N THR A 57 -9.89 -10.78 -18.36
CA THR A 57 -10.95 -10.13 -17.60
C THR A 57 -11.78 -11.18 -16.89
N VAL A 58 -11.73 -11.15 -15.56
CA VAL A 58 -12.46 -12.11 -14.73
C VAL A 58 -13.37 -11.40 -13.74
N THR A 59 -14.46 -12.08 -13.38
CA THR A 59 -15.38 -11.64 -12.33
C THR A 59 -15.46 -12.62 -11.19
N VAL A 60 -15.78 -12.14 -9.99
CA VAL A 60 -16.16 -12.98 -8.85
C VAL A 60 -17.46 -12.42 -8.29
N PRO A 61 -18.58 -13.19 -8.32
CA PRO A 61 -19.87 -12.73 -7.86
C PRO A 61 -19.84 -12.43 -6.36
N VAL A 62 -20.63 -11.44 -5.94
CA VAL A 62 -20.73 -11.00 -4.55
C VAL A 62 -22.16 -11.23 -4.06
N ASP A 63 -22.29 -12.07 -3.03
CA ASP A 63 -23.51 -12.12 -2.25
C ASP A 63 -23.46 -11.03 -1.17
N VAL A 64 -24.23 -9.95 -1.41
CA VAL A 64 -24.29 -8.79 -0.52
C VAL A 64 -24.76 -9.18 0.89
N ASN A 65 -25.68 -10.15 1.00
CA ASN A 65 -26.19 -10.60 2.30
C ASN A 65 -25.08 -11.30 3.10
N VAL A 66 -24.28 -12.15 2.44
CA VAL A 66 -23.16 -12.84 3.09
C VAL A 66 -22.10 -11.85 3.58
N VAL A 67 -21.64 -10.93 2.73
CA VAL A 67 -20.56 -9.99 3.09
C VAL A 67 -20.98 -8.99 4.17
N ARG A 68 -22.27 -8.64 4.25
CA ARG A 68 -22.82 -7.82 5.34
C ARG A 68 -22.98 -8.63 6.62
N ALA A 69 -23.57 -9.83 6.54
CA ALA A 69 -23.78 -10.68 7.70
C ALA A 69 -22.48 -11.06 8.42
N ASN A 70 -21.42 -11.34 7.66
CA ASN A 70 -20.12 -11.70 8.22
C ASN A 70 -19.16 -10.53 8.44
N LYS A 71 -19.63 -9.28 8.24
CA LYS A 71 -18.84 -8.05 8.44
C LYS A 71 -17.56 -7.99 7.60
N THR A 72 -17.61 -8.52 6.39
CA THR A 72 -16.56 -8.28 5.38
C THR A 72 -16.53 -6.84 4.93
N VAL A 73 -17.70 -6.22 4.95
CA VAL A 73 -17.90 -4.82 4.62
C VAL A 73 -18.57 -4.11 5.81
N ASN A 74 -18.30 -2.83 5.96
CA ASN A 74 -18.97 -1.95 6.92
C ASN A 74 -20.41 -1.68 6.47
N ALA A 75 -21.26 -1.20 7.37
CA ALA A 75 -22.65 -0.88 7.04
C ALA A 75 -22.78 0.20 5.94
N THR A 76 -21.84 1.14 5.91
CA THR A 76 -21.84 2.31 5.00
C THR A 76 -21.12 2.06 3.67
N ASP A 77 -20.49 0.90 3.49
CA ASP A 77 -19.69 0.64 2.30
C ASP A 77 -20.58 0.47 1.06
N SER A 78 -20.24 1.08 -0.06
CA SER A 78 -20.89 0.80 -1.35
C SER A 78 -20.33 -0.49 -1.94
N VAL A 79 -21.14 -1.56 -1.96
CA VAL A 79 -20.73 -2.91 -2.36
C VAL A 79 -21.06 -3.15 -3.82
N VAL A 80 -20.07 -3.60 -4.59
CA VAL A 80 -20.29 -4.01 -5.98
C VAL A 80 -20.94 -5.39 -6.05
N PRO A 81 -21.83 -5.67 -7.04
CA PRO A 81 -22.48 -6.97 -7.19
C PRO A 81 -21.51 -8.08 -7.62
N GLN A 82 -20.36 -7.71 -8.19
CA GLN A 82 -19.24 -8.59 -8.49
C GLN A 82 -17.96 -7.79 -8.46
N ILE A 83 -16.86 -8.37 -7.99
CA ILE A 83 -15.54 -7.79 -8.24
C ILE A 83 -15.13 -8.15 -9.67
N LYS A 84 -14.57 -7.20 -10.39
CA LYS A 84 -14.09 -7.37 -11.77
C LYS A 84 -12.66 -6.87 -11.86
N PHE A 85 -11.75 -7.70 -12.37
CA PHE A 85 -10.34 -7.35 -12.52
C PHE A 85 -9.69 -8.05 -13.72
N GLU A 86 -8.55 -7.52 -14.17
CA GLU A 86 -7.75 -8.10 -15.25
C GLU A 86 -6.54 -8.84 -14.70
N ILE A 87 -6.38 -10.11 -15.05
CA ILE A 87 -5.16 -10.87 -14.79
C ILE A 87 -4.03 -10.27 -15.62
N THR A 88 -3.06 -9.66 -14.93
CA THR A 88 -1.99 -8.87 -15.57
C THR A 88 -0.88 -9.74 -16.19
N LYS A 89 -0.74 -10.99 -15.74
CA LYS A 89 0.33 -11.90 -16.18
C LYS A 89 -0.02 -12.61 -17.49
N GLY A 90 0.97 -12.79 -18.36
CA GLY A 90 0.84 -13.56 -19.62
C GLY A 90 0.80 -15.09 -19.44
N GLY A 91 1.10 -15.57 -18.24
CA GLY A 91 0.88 -16.93 -17.81
C GLY A 91 0.87 -17.03 -16.29
N LEU A 92 0.25 -18.09 -15.78
CA LEU A 92 0.01 -18.30 -14.36
C LEU A 92 0.73 -19.56 -13.91
N TYR A 93 1.51 -19.44 -12.85
CA TYR A 93 2.13 -20.59 -12.18
C TYR A 93 1.21 -21.14 -11.09
N LYS A 94 1.57 -22.30 -10.54
CA LYS A 94 0.82 -22.96 -9.45
C LYS A 94 0.49 -22.04 -8.27
N ASN A 95 1.42 -21.18 -7.86
CA ASN A 95 1.20 -20.21 -6.78
C ASN A 95 0.17 -19.13 -7.15
N ASP A 96 0.19 -18.64 -8.39
CA ASP A 96 -0.82 -17.69 -8.87
C ASP A 96 -2.21 -18.34 -8.92
N LEU A 97 -2.28 -19.55 -9.47
CA LEU A 97 -3.52 -20.34 -9.56
C LEU A 97 -4.09 -20.65 -8.17
N ALA A 98 -3.23 -20.95 -7.19
CA ALA A 98 -3.65 -21.22 -5.82
C ALA A 98 -4.34 -19.99 -5.20
N ILE A 99 -3.80 -18.80 -5.38
CA ILE A 99 -4.41 -17.55 -4.88
C ILE A 99 -5.77 -17.32 -5.55
N LEU A 100 -5.83 -17.40 -6.88
CA LEU A 100 -7.08 -17.22 -7.62
C LEU A 100 -8.13 -18.27 -7.24
N ALA A 101 -7.72 -19.53 -7.03
CA ALA A 101 -8.61 -20.61 -6.61
C ALA A 101 -9.16 -20.38 -5.20
N VAL A 102 -8.33 -19.91 -4.26
CA VAL A 102 -8.81 -19.53 -2.92
C VAL A 102 -9.87 -18.42 -3.02
N ILE A 103 -9.61 -17.38 -3.82
CA ILE A 103 -10.58 -16.29 -4.02
C ILE A 103 -11.89 -16.83 -4.61
N ALA A 104 -11.81 -17.60 -5.68
CA ALA A 104 -12.96 -18.12 -6.41
C ALA A 104 -13.81 -19.09 -5.58
N ALA A 105 -13.17 -20.02 -4.86
CA ALA A 105 -13.85 -21.06 -4.09
C ALA A 105 -14.39 -20.56 -2.74
N ASN A 106 -13.87 -19.45 -2.21
CA ASN A 106 -14.25 -18.95 -0.89
C ASN A 106 -15.71 -18.48 -0.80
N GLN A 107 -16.30 -17.99 -1.90
CA GLN A 107 -17.68 -17.47 -1.94
C GLN A 107 -17.98 -16.50 -0.80
N TRP A 108 -16.99 -15.69 -0.42
CA TRP A 108 -17.06 -14.74 0.71
C TRP A 108 -17.35 -15.36 2.08
N LYS A 109 -17.31 -16.68 2.25
CA LYS A 109 -17.62 -17.37 3.51
C LYS A 109 -16.58 -17.11 4.59
N ARG A 110 -15.30 -16.90 4.21
CA ARG A 110 -14.21 -16.54 5.12
C ARG A 110 -13.51 -15.25 4.66
N PRO A 111 -12.97 -14.46 5.60
CA PRO A 111 -12.10 -13.34 5.25
C PRO A 111 -10.82 -13.82 4.55
N ILE A 112 -10.42 -13.17 3.46
CA ILE A 112 -9.13 -13.39 2.79
C ILE A 112 -8.26 -12.17 3.08
N TYR A 113 -7.10 -12.41 3.69
CA TYR A 113 -6.14 -11.38 4.07
C TYR A 113 -4.77 -11.65 3.44
N PHE A 114 -4.09 -10.56 3.10
CA PHE A 114 -2.73 -10.53 2.57
C PHE A 114 -1.83 -9.73 3.52
N THR A 115 -0.55 -10.11 3.58
CA THR A 115 0.47 -9.45 4.40
C THR A 115 1.10 -8.25 3.70
N SER A 116 0.78 -8.02 2.43
CA SER A 116 1.21 -6.87 1.61
C SER A 116 0.08 -6.44 0.68
N ASN A 117 0.22 -5.24 0.09
CA ASN A 117 -0.69 -4.78 -0.96
C ASN A 117 -0.45 -5.58 -2.26
N TYR A 118 -1.09 -6.75 -2.36
CA TYR A 118 -0.86 -7.71 -3.43
C TYR A 118 -1.66 -7.38 -4.69
N GLY A 119 -1.04 -6.63 -5.60
CA GLY A 119 -1.65 -6.23 -6.89
C GLY A 119 -1.28 -7.09 -8.10
N GLU A 120 -0.38 -8.08 -7.95
CA GLU A 120 0.24 -8.79 -9.08
C GLU A 120 -0.73 -9.60 -9.95
N LEU A 121 -1.93 -9.89 -9.46
CA LEU A 121 -2.96 -10.63 -10.19
C LEU A 121 -4.18 -9.76 -10.55
N GLY A 122 -4.06 -8.43 -10.41
CA GLY A 122 -5.05 -7.47 -10.89
C GLY A 122 -6.15 -7.08 -9.91
N PHE A 123 -6.39 -7.87 -8.86
CA PHE A 123 -7.44 -7.57 -7.87
C PHE A 123 -7.03 -6.54 -6.80
N GLY A 124 -5.85 -5.92 -6.93
CA GLY A 124 -5.31 -4.98 -5.93
C GLY A 124 -6.24 -3.80 -5.61
N ASN A 125 -7.09 -3.38 -6.56
CA ASN A 125 -8.08 -2.32 -6.34
C ASN A 125 -9.20 -2.68 -5.34
N TYR A 126 -9.29 -3.96 -4.97
CA TYR A 126 -10.24 -4.51 -3.99
C TYR A 126 -9.56 -4.90 -2.67
N LEU A 127 -8.29 -4.53 -2.49
CA LEU A 127 -7.58 -4.71 -1.23
C LEU A 127 -7.74 -3.48 -0.36
N ARG A 128 -8.30 -3.69 0.83
CA ARG A 128 -8.51 -2.66 1.84
C ARG A 128 -7.72 -2.94 3.10
N LYS A 129 -7.00 -1.95 3.60
CA LYS A 129 -6.11 -2.07 4.75
C LYS A 129 -6.90 -2.07 6.08
N ASP A 130 -6.67 -3.10 6.88
CA ASP A 130 -7.13 -3.27 8.26
C ASP A 130 -5.90 -3.34 9.19
N GLY A 131 -5.31 -2.18 9.50
CA GLY A 131 -4.09 -2.12 10.33
C GLY A 131 -2.83 -2.49 9.54
N LEU A 132 -2.20 -3.64 9.84
CA LEU A 132 -1.00 -4.12 9.13
C LEU A 132 -1.31 -5.14 8.03
N SER A 133 -2.58 -5.47 7.84
CA SER A 133 -3.04 -6.49 6.89
C SER A 133 -3.97 -5.89 5.83
N TYR A 134 -4.07 -6.55 4.69
CA TYR A 134 -4.90 -6.11 3.56
C TYR A 134 -5.98 -7.15 3.30
N ARG A 135 -7.24 -6.77 3.47
CA ARG A 135 -8.40 -7.64 3.27
C ARG A 135 -8.91 -7.50 1.84
N LEU A 136 -9.22 -8.62 1.19
CA LEU A 136 -10.03 -8.60 -0.02
C LEU A 136 -11.49 -8.25 0.32
N VAL A 137 -12.01 -7.19 -0.27
CA VAL A 137 -13.38 -6.69 -0.05
C VAL A 137 -14.03 -6.32 -1.39
N PRO A 138 -15.36 -6.46 -1.54
CA PRO A 138 -16.06 -6.09 -2.77
C PRO A 138 -16.33 -4.58 -2.86
N ILE A 139 -15.27 -3.78 -2.72
CA ILE A 139 -15.30 -2.32 -2.75
C ILE A 139 -14.09 -1.87 -3.55
N ALA A 140 -14.31 -1.15 -4.65
CA ALA A 140 -13.25 -0.63 -5.50
C ALA A 140 -12.75 0.73 -4.99
N GLY A 141 -11.45 0.91 -4.88
CA GLY A 141 -10.83 2.22 -4.63
C GLY A 141 -10.90 2.75 -3.20
N ASP A 142 -11.48 2.00 -2.24
CA ASP A 142 -11.44 2.33 -0.80
C ASP A 142 -10.33 1.52 -0.12
N PHE A 143 -9.13 2.07 -0.11
CA PHE A 143 -7.91 1.35 0.27
C PHE A 143 -7.68 1.26 1.78
N VAL A 144 -8.39 2.04 2.60
CA VAL A 144 -8.22 2.07 4.07
C VAL A 144 -9.57 1.89 4.75
N ASN A 145 -9.69 0.87 5.60
CA ASN A 145 -10.87 0.70 6.44
C ASN A 145 -10.82 1.65 7.64
N THR A 146 -11.11 2.93 7.42
CA THR A 146 -10.82 4.05 8.34
C THR A 146 -11.18 3.76 9.79
N ASN A 147 -12.41 3.34 10.06
CA ASN A 147 -12.90 3.14 11.43
C ASN A 147 -12.26 1.93 12.08
N LYS A 148 -12.14 0.81 11.35
CA LYS A 148 -11.50 -0.40 11.85
C LYS A 148 -10.02 -0.17 12.13
N MET A 149 -9.34 0.50 11.21
CA MET A 149 -7.92 0.81 11.32
C MET A 149 -7.67 1.83 12.43
N TYR A 150 -8.55 2.81 12.63
CA TYR A 150 -8.48 3.73 13.76
C TYR A 150 -8.57 2.99 15.11
N ASP A 151 -9.55 2.11 15.30
CA ASP A 151 -9.64 1.29 16.51
C ASP A 151 -8.37 0.43 16.72
N VAL A 152 -7.90 -0.22 15.67
CA VAL A 152 -6.69 -1.06 15.74
C VAL A 152 -5.45 -0.23 16.10
N VAL A 153 -5.23 0.91 15.45
CA VAL A 153 -4.09 1.79 15.73
C VAL A 153 -4.19 2.35 17.15
N MET A 154 -5.36 2.84 17.55
CA MET A 154 -5.53 3.52 18.84
C MET A 154 -5.55 2.54 20.03
N ASN A 155 -6.03 1.30 19.85
CA ASN A 155 -6.27 0.40 20.98
C ASN A 155 -5.46 -0.90 20.95
N LYS A 156 -4.96 -1.34 19.79
CA LYS A 156 -4.37 -2.68 19.63
C LYS A 156 -2.91 -2.68 19.22
N PHE A 157 -2.44 -1.69 18.46
CA PHE A 157 -1.04 -1.63 18.04
C PHE A 157 -0.05 -1.64 19.21
N ARG A 158 1.11 -2.22 18.94
CA ARG A 158 2.31 -2.24 19.78
C ARG A 158 3.49 -1.80 18.92
N TYR A 159 4.44 -1.12 19.53
CA TYR A 159 5.50 -0.40 18.82
C TYR A 159 6.90 -0.91 19.21
N GLY A 160 7.00 -2.18 19.61
CA GLY A 160 8.28 -2.85 19.87
C GLY A 160 9.17 -2.15 20.90
N ASN A 161 8.56 -1.52 21.93
CA ASN A 161 9.25 -0.73 22.95
C ASN A 161 10.04 0.49 22.41
N ALA A 162 9.76 0.96 21.19
CA ALA A 162 10.38 2.17 20.65
C ALA A 162 10.02 3.45 21.44
N ASN A 163 9.08 3.34 22.39
CA ASN A 163 8.70 4.38 23.33
C ASN A 163 9.57 4.44 24.60
N LEU A 164 10.49 3.49 24.80
CA LEU A 164 11.41 3.47 25.96
C LEU A 164 12.73 4.13 25.56
N PRO A 165 13.21 5.19 26.25
CA PRO A 165 14.46 5.87 25.89
C PRO A 165 15.66 4.91 25.85
N GLY A 166 16.57 5.13 24.91
CA GLY A 166 17.84 4.40 24.79
C GLY A 166 17.75 3.02 24.11
N VAL A 167 16.61 2.66 23.52
CA VAL A 167 16.47 1.39 22.80
C VAL A 167 17.09 1.50 21.41
N TYR A 168 18.11 0.68 21.15
CA TYR A 168 18.72 0.55 19.84
C TYR A 168 17.94 -0.45 18.96
N PHE A 169 17.65 -0.03 17.72
CA PHE A 169 17.10 -0.90 16.69
C PHE A 169 18.10 -1.07 15.56
N ASP A 170 18.46 -2.32 15.25
CA ASP A 170 19.21 -2.65 14.04
C ASP A 170 18.38 -2.37 12.76
N GLU A 171 19.00 -2.58 11.59
CA GLU A 171 18.37 -2.28 10.31
C GLU A 171 17.05 -3.05 10.08
N GLU A 172 17.01 -4.35 10.41
CA GLU A 172 15.82 -5.18 10.21
C GLU A 172 14.68 -4.78 11.15
N ASN A 173 14.98 -4.48 12.41
CA ASN A 173 13.97 -4.01 13.36
C ASN A 173 13.46 -2.61 12.97
N ARG A 174 14.33 -1.72 12.48
CA ARG A 174 13.92 -0.43 11.92
C ARG A 174 12.98 -0.60 10.72
N ARG A 175 13.21 -1.58 9.85
CA ARG A 175 12.30 -1.92 8.73
C ARG A 175 10.91 -2.33 9.22
N HIS A 176 10.82 -3.11 10.29
CA HIS A 176 9.54 -3.47 10.91
C HIS A 176 8.84 -2.26 11.56
N LEU A 177 9.58 -1.40 12.27
CA LEU A 177 9.02 -0.15 12.81
C LEU A 177 8.52 0.79 11.72
N ASN A 178 9.21 0.85 10.58
CA ASN A 178 8.74 1.60 9.40
C ASN A 178 7.40 1.09 8.88
N THR A 179 7.14 -0.22 8.93
CA THR A 179 5.83 -0.78 8.56
C THR A 179 4.72 -0.27 9.49
N ILE A 180 5.02 -0.13 10.78
CA ILE A 180 4.10 0.45 11.77
C ILE A 180 3.91 1.95 11.52
N ARG A 181 4.99 2.73 11.37
CA ARG A 181 4.93 4.18 11.05
C ARG A 181 4.10 4.41 9.80
N ARG A 182 4.33 3.65 8.73
CA ARG A 182 3.58 3.70 7.47
C ARG A 182 2.08 3.50 7.69
N ALA A 183 1.68 2.50 8.47
CA ALA A 183 0.27 2.26 8.76
C ALA A 183 -0.37 3.44 9.52
N ASN A 184 0.34 4.04 10.48
CA ASN A 184 -0.15 5.26 11.16
C ASN A 184 -0.30 6.42 10.17
N THR A 185 0.70 6.64 9.31
CA THR A 185 0.69 7.69 8.28
C THR A 185 -0.48 7.53 7.30
N GLU A 186 -0.69 6.34 6.76
CA GLU A 186 -1.75 6.07 5.78
C GLU A 186 -3.15 6.27 6.40
N LEU A 187 -3.33 5.84 7.66
CA LEU A 187 -4.58 6.11 8.39
C LEU A 187 -4.78 7.63 8.60
N ALA A 188 -3.75 8.35 9.03
CA ALA A 188 -3.85 9.80 9.25
C ALA A 188 -4.19 10.54 7.94
N PHE A 189 -3.59 10.12 6.82
CA PHE A 189 -3.86 10.65 5.50
C PHE A 189 -5.32 10.41 5.08
N ASP A 190 -5.81 9.18 5.21
CA ASP A 190 -7.20 8.81 4.91
C ASP A 190 -8.21 9.57 5.79
N LEU A 191 -7.93 9.71 7.09
CA LEU A 191 -8.74 10.52 8.00
C LEU A 191 -8.78 11.98 7.58
N ALA A 192 -7.64 12.56 7.22
CA ALA A 192 -7.56 13.96 6.80
C ALA A 192 -8.36 14.21 5.51
N ILE A 193 -8.24 13.33 4.51
CA ILE A 193 -9.04 13.38 3.27
C ILE A 193 -10.54 13.30 3.57
N LYS A 194 -10.93 12.46 4.52
CA LYS A 194 -12.32 12.30 4.97
C LYS A 194 -12.79 13.42 5.92
N GLY A 195 -12.02 14.51 6.05
CA GLY A 195 -12.36 15.67 6.89
C GLY A 195 -12.20 15.44 8.40
N ARG A 196 -11.72 14.27 8.83
CA ARG A 196 -11.52 13.91 10.24
C ARG A 196 -10.13 14.33 10.74
N LYS A 197 -9.81 15.61 10.57
CA LYS A 197 -8.48 16.17 10.89
C LYS A 197 -8.07 15.95 12.35
N GLU A 198 -8.99 16.11 13.31
CA GLU A 198 -8.67 15.90 14.73
C GLU A 198 -8.31 14.44 15.06
N ASP A 199 -8.94 13.48 14.39
CA ASP A 199 -8.56 12.08 14.54
C ASP A 199 -7.23 11.77 13.86
N ALA A 200 -6.95 12.41 12.70
CA ALA A 200 -5.65 12.31 12.05
C ALA A 200 -4.53 12.84 12.96
N LYS A 201 -4.72 14.01 13.60
CA LYS A 201 -3.78 14.56 14.60
C LYS A 201 -3.51 13.57 15.72
N LYS A 202 -4.54 12.97 16.32
CA LYS A 202 -4.39 11.97 17.40
C LYS A 202 -3.57 10.76 16.96
N VAL A 203 -3.79 10.27 15.74
CA VAL A 203 -3.01 9.14 15.18
C VAL A 203 -1.54 9.52 15.02
N LEU A 204 -1.26 10.70 14.46
CA LEU A 204 0.11 11.19 14.27
C LEU A 204 0.82 11.43 15.60
N GLN A 205 0.16 12.05 16.57
CA GLN A 205 0.66 12.26 17.93
C GLN A 205 0.95 10.94 18.64
N LYS A 206 0.06 9.94 18.50
CA LYS A 206 0.29 8.61 19.04
C LYS A 206 1.52 7.97 18.41
N ALA A 207 1.69 8.06 17.09
CA ALA A 207 2.85 7.53 16.41
C ALA A 207 4.15 8.18 16.90
N ASP A 208 4.17 9.50 17.09
CA ASP A 208 5.33 10.24 17.63
C ASP A 208 5.66 9.82 19.06
N ALA A 209 4.65 9.72 19.93
CA ALA A 209 4.83 9.29 21.33
C ALA A 209 5.32 7.84 21.45
N MET A 210 4.90 6.96 20.54
CA MET A 210 5.24 5.54 20.57
C MET A 210 6.54 5.20 19.82
N LEU A 211 7.02 6.08 18.95
CA LEU A 211 8.25 5.94 18.17
C LEU A 211 9.18 7.12 18.50
N LEU A 212 9.82 7.08 19.66
CA LEU A 212 10.66 8.21 20.10
C LEU A 212 11.73 8.50 19.06
N GLN A 213 11.87 9.77 18.70
CA GLN A 213 12.84 10.23 17.71
C GLN A 213 14.29 9.87 18.11
N GLU A 214 14.60 9.80 19.40
CA GLU A 214 15.91 9.37 19.90
C GLU A 214 16.24 7.92 19.50
N ASN A 215 15.25 7.03 19.55
CA ASN A 215 15.43 5.61 19.20
C ASN A 215 15.21 5.36 17.69
N PHE A 216 14.27 6.07 17.10
CA PHE A 216 13.80 5.88 15.74
C PHE A 216 13.56 7.23 15.04
N PRO A 217 14.64 7.89 14.58
CA PRO A 217 14.55 9.22 14.00
C PRO A 217 13.58 9.33 12.82
N TYR A 218 13.10 10.54 12.55
CA TYR A 218 12.37 10.83 11.33
C TYR A 218 13.31 10.92 10.13
N GLY A 219 14.39 11.68 10.24
CA GLY A 219 15.47 11.74 9.26
C GLY A 219 16.54 10.69 9.55
N MET A 220 16.77 9.77 8.61
CA MET A 220 17.77 8.71 8.77
C MET A 220 18.17 8.08 7.43
N VAL A 221 19.48 7.93 7.21
CA VAL A 221 20.01 7.10 6.11
C VAL A 221 19.52 5.65 6.24
N SER A 222 19.03 5.09 5.14
CA SER A 222 18.57 3.69 5.07
C SER A 222 18.53 3.20 3.63
N ARG A 223 18.37 1.88 3.43
CA ARG A 223 18.25 1.26 2.11
C ARG A 223 17.21 2.00 1.25
N GLY A 224 17.63 2.50 0.09
CA GLY A 224 16.78 3.25 -0.83
C GLY A 224 16.16 4.53 -0.24
N ASN A 225 16.77 5.08 0.82
CA ASN A 225 16.28 6.23 1.58
C ASN A 225 14.84 6.03 2.14
N GLU A 226 14.48 4.79 2.52
CA GLU A 226 13.12 4.46 2.94
C GLU A 226 12.63 5.29 4.13
N HIS A 227 13.46 5.52 5.15
CA HIS A 227 13.07 6.34 6.31
C HIS A 227 12.68 7.76 5.90
N ASN A 228 13.52 8.42 5.09
CA ASN A 228 13.23 9.78 4.63
C ASN A 228 11.97 9.82 3.75
N ARG A 229 11.79 8.85 2.85
CA ARG A 229 10.57 8.73 2.03
C ARG A 229 9.31 8.62 2.90
N LEU A 230 9.36 7.77 3.92
CA LEU A 230 8.25 7.59 4.87
C LEU A 230 8.00 8.82 5.71
N SER A 231 9.05 9.52 6.14
CA SER A 231 8.92 10.74 6.93
C SER A 231 8.40 11.91 6.09
N LEU A 232 8.66 11.97 4.78
CA LEU A 232 7.98 12.92 3.89
C LEU A 232 6.48 12.63 3.78
N MET A 233 6.09 11.35 3.67
CA MET A 233 4.66 10.98 3.72
C MET A 233 4.04 11.35 5.07
N PHE A 234 4.76 11.13 6.17
CA PHE A 234 4.32 11.51 7.51
C PHE A 234 4.17 13.04 7.64
N LEU A 235 5.12 13.81 7.12
CA LEU A 235 5.09 15.27 7.08
C LEU A 235 3.87 15.77 6.30
N GLN A 236 3.59 15.17 5.13
CA GLN A 236 2.41 15.50 4.33
C GLN A 236 1.11 15.23 5.11
N ALA A 237 1.02 14.10 5.82
CA ALA A 237 -0.12 13.79 6.68
C ALA A 237 -0.25 14.81 7.83
N CYS A 238 0.85 15.26 8.44
CA CYS A 238 0.84 16.34 9.43
C CYS A 238 0.27 17.64 8.85
N TYR A 239 0.71 18.05 7.65
CA TYR A 239 0.18 19.24 6.99
C TYR A 239 -1.31 19.13 6.69
N MET A 240 -1.77 18.00 6.17
CA MET A 240 -3.21 17.79 5.87
C MET A 240 -4.07 17.73 7.14
N ALA A 241 -3.50 17.28 8.24
CA ALA A 241 -4.14 17.23 9.54
C ALA A 241 -4.01 18.54 10.33
N ASP A 242 -3.36 19.59 9.82
CA ASP A 242 -3.05 20.83 10.57
C ASP A 242 -2.26 20.58 11.88
N ALA A 243 -1.34 19.60 11.88
CA ALA A 243 -0.49 19.23 13.01
C ALA A 243 0.86 19.97 12.97
N SER A 244 0.83 21.32 13.00
CA SER A 244 1.99 22.17 12.70
C SER A 244 3.23 21.92 13.57
N GLU A 245 3.08 21.76 14.89
CA GLU A 245 4.22 21.50 15.78
C GLU A 245 4.95 20.20 15.44
N LEU A 246 4.18 19.15 15.16
CA LEU A 246 4.72 17.85 14.76
C LEU A 246 5.30 17.91 13.34
N ALA A 247 4.69 18.67 12.44
CA ALA A 247 5.22 18.91 11.11
C ALA A 247 6.61 19.56 11.18
N ASP A 248 6.78 20.59 12.01
CA ASP A 248 8.07 21.27 12.21
C ASP A 248 9.14 20.33 12.76
N LYS A 249 8.77 19.46 13.72
CA LYS A 249 9.67 18.42 14.27
C LYS A 249 10.16 17.47 13.17
N VAL A 250 9.24 16.95 12.37
CA VAL A 250 9.53 16.00 11.28
C VAL A 250 10.37 16.67 10.20
N LEU A 251 9.97 17.87 9.76
CA LEU A 251 10.68 18.69 8.77
C LEU A 251 12.13 18.91 9.18
N LYS A 252 12.37 19.42 10.39
CA LYS A 252 13.74 19.67 10.90
C LYS A 252 14.60 18.41 10.86
N SER A 253 14.06 17.26 11.25
CA SER A 253 14.81 16.01 11.26
C SER A 253 15.15 15.52 9.86
N VAL A 254 14.18 15.49 8.94
CA VAL A 254 14.37 14.99 7.56
C VAL A 254 15.25 15.93 6.75
N GLU A 255 15.02 17.24 6.85
CA GLU A 255 15.82 18.24 6.14
C GLU A 255 17.29 18.20 6.55
N LYS A 256 17.56 18.04 7.85
CA LYS A 256 18.92 17.87 8.35
C LYS A 256 19.60 16.66 7.74
N ASP A 257 18.95 15.48 7.77
CA ASP A 257 19.54 14.24 7.25
C ASP A 257 19.79 14.31 5.74
N LEU A 258 18.82 14.76 4.94
CA LEU A 258 18.98 14.89 3.48
C LEU A 258 20.08 15.89 3.08
N LYS A 259 20.23 17.01 3.82
CA LYS A 259 21.32 17.96 3.60
C LYS A 259 22.68 17.37 3.98
N GLN A 260 22.76 16.64 5.08
CA GLN A 260 23.99 15.94 5.48
C GLN A 260 24.40 14.88 4.45
N GLN A 261 23.44 14.11 3.92
CA GLN A 261 23.70 13.19 2.80
C GLN A 261 24.25 13.92 1.58
N LYS A 262 23.63 15.03 1.18
CA LYS A 262 24.09 15.85 0.04
C LYS A 262 25.54 16.33 0.23
N ILE A 263 25.85 16.89 1.40
CA ILE A 263 27.21 17.34 1.73
C ILE A 263 28.19 16.16 1.66
N TYR A 264 27.83 15.01 2.22
CA TYR A 264 28.67 13.82 2.18
C TYR A 264 28.98 13.39 0.73
N TYR A 265 27.97 13.32 -0.14
CA TYR A 265 28.18 12.99 -1.55
C TYR A 265 29.05 14.00 -2.28
N GLU A 266 28.92 15.29 -1.97
CA GLU A 266 29.74 16.37 -2.56
C GLU A 266 31.21 16.30 -2.12
N THR A 267 31.52 15.66 -0.99
CA THR A 267 32.91 15.44 -0.55
C THR A 267 33.58 14.23 -1.21
N MET A 268 32.84 13.42 -1.97
CA MET A 268 33.39 12.20 -2.58
C MET A 268 34.27 12.49 -3.79
N SER A 269 35.25 11.62 -4.03
CA SER A 269 35.96 11.64 -5.31
C SER A 269 35.02 11.23 -6.44
N ALA A 270 35.30 11.70 -7.66
CA ALA A 270 34.46 11.45 -8.84
C ALA A 270 34.11 9.96 -9.03
N LYS A 271 35.07 9.06 -8.83
CA LYS A 271 34.87 7.60 -8.93
C LYS A 271 33.88 7.05 -7.90
N HIS A 272 33.93 7.54 -6.66
CA HIS A 272 32.99 7.09 -5.61
C HIS A 272 31.60 7.69 -5.82
N ALA A 273 31.52 8.96 -6.24
CA ALA A 273 30.26 9.61 -6.57
C ALA A 273 29.52 8.87 -7.71
N GLU A 274 30.25 8.48 -8.77
CA GLU A 274 29.69 7.69 -9.88
C GLU A 274 29.10 6.35 -9.40
N ALA A 275 29.80 5.65 -8.49
CA ALA A 275 29.32 4.40 -7.90
C ALA A 275 28.06 4.57 -7.03
N MET A 276 27.76 5.78 -6.56
CA MET A 276 26.60 6.11 -5.71
C MET A 276 25.54 6.94 -6.43
N GLY A 277 25.53 6.91 -7.78
CA GLY A 277 24.60 7.72 -8.58
C GLY A 277 23.12 7.52 -8.19
N TYR A 278 22.71 6.29 -7.89
CA TYR A 278 21.35 5.98 -7.46
C TYR A 278 20.96 6.68 -6.15
N GLU A 279 21.84 6.67 -5.15
CA GLU A 279 21.65 7.30 -3.86
C GLU A 279 21.63 8.83 -3.99
N ILE A 280 22.55 9.39 -4.77
CA ILE A 280 22.65 10.82 -5.05
C ILE A 280 21.37 11.33 -5.71
N ASP A 281 20.92 10.66 -6.78
CA ASP A 281 19.68 11.00 -7.50
C ASP A 281 18.46 10.88 -6.59
N THR A 282 18.41 9.83 -5.77
CA THR A 282 17.34 9.64 -4.80
C THR A 282 17.32 10.77 -3.78
N ASN A 283 18.46 11.14 -3.19
CA ASN A 283 18.55 12.23 -2.22
C ASN A 283 18.14 13.58 -2.82
N ASN A 284 18.61 13.90 -4.04
CA ASN A 284 18.25 15.12 -4.75
C ASN A 284 16.75 15.20 -5.04
N ARG A 285 16.13 14.10 -5.49
CA ARG A 285 14.67 14.01 -5.67
C ARG A 285 13.92 14.23 -4.37
N LEU A 286 14.41 13.68 -3.25
CA LEU A 286 13.78 13.86 -1.94
C LEU A 286 13.88 15.30 -1.43
N LEU A 287 15.01 15.97 -1.63
CA LEU A 287 15.15 17.40 -1.34
C LEU A 287 14.17 18.24 -2.16
N GLN A 288 14.02 17.94 -3.46
CA GLN A 288 13.04 18.62 -4.31
C GLN A 288 11.60 18.39 -3.82
N GLN A 289 11.24 17.15 -3.47
CA GLN A 289 9.92 16.82 -2.91
C GLN A 289 9.66 17.54 -1.59
N LEU A 290 10.68 17.65 -0.72
CA LEU A 290 10.57 18.37 0.54
C LEU A 290 10.27 19.87 0.31
N GLU A 291 10.96 20.51 -0.62
CA GLU A 291 10.68 21.91 -0.97
C GLU A 291 9.29 22.11 -1.58
N GLN A 292 8.84 21.20 -2.43
CA GLN A 292 7.47 21.22 -2.97
C GLN A 292 6.42 21.12 -1.85
N LEU A 293 6.62 20.22 -0.87
CA LEU A 293 5.72 20.08 0.27
C LEU A 293 5.68 21.37 1.11
N LYS A 294 6.82 22.00 1.37
CA LYS A 294 6.90 23.29 2.08
C LYS A 294 6.14 24.40 1.34
N GLN A 295 6.31 24.50 0.02
CA GLN A 295 5.61 25.49 -0.80
C GLN A 295 4.11 25.27 -0.80
N GLN A 296 3.66 24.03 -1.00
CA GLN A 296 2.23 23.68 -0.97
C GLN A 296 1.58 24.03 0.36
N TYR A 297 2.23 23.71 1.48
CA TYR A 297 1.72 24.04 2.81
C TYR A 297 1.63 25.55 3.04
N ASN A 298 2.67 26.31 2.67
CA ASN A 298 2.66 27.77 2.78
C ASN A 298 1.57 28.42 1.92
N MET A 299 1.31 27.90 0.72
CA MET A 299 0.22 28.40 -0.13
C MET A 299 -1.14 28.15 0.51
N LEU A 300 -1.39 26.94 1.02
CA LEU A 300 -2.65 26.60 1.70
C LEU A 300 -2.89 27.48 2.93
N ASN A 301 -1.87 27.68 3.77
CA ASN A 301 -2.00 28.51 4.98
C ASN A 301 -2.22 30.00 4.67
N LYS A 302 -1.65 30.52 3.57
CA LYS A 302 -1.90 31.89 3.11
C LYS A 302 -3.33 32.10 2.61
N VAL A 303 -3.98 31.05 2.07
CA VAL A 303 -5.38 31.10 1.62
C VAL A 303 -6.36 31.03 2.81
N VAL A 304 -5.99 30.36 3.91
CA VAL A 304 -6.86 30.20 5.09
C VAL A 304 -6.79 31.39 6.05
N ALA A 305 -5.71 32.19 6.04
CA ALA A 305 -5.66 33.47 6.77
C ALA A 305 -6.43 34.54 5.97
N PRO A 306 -7.66 34.94 6.35
CA PRO A 306 -8.45 35.88 5.54
C PRO A 306 -7.82 37.27 5.59
N GLU A 307 -8.14 38.09 4.59
CA GLU A 307 -8.01 39.55 4.62
C GLU A 307 -8.47 40.06 5.99
N ALA A 308 -7.52 40.36 6.87
CA ALA A 308 -7.78 41.10 8.08
C ALA A 308 -8.34 42.44 7.63
N LYS A 309 -9.63 42.63 7.90
CA LYS A 309 -10.41 43.85 7.69
C LYS A 309 -9.50 45.08 7.68
N GLN A 310 -9.32 45.69 6.51
CA GLN A 310 -8.92 47.10 6.45
C GLN A 310 -9.92 47.84 7.32
N GLY A 311 -9.41 48.39 8.42
CA GLY A 311 -10.23 49.13 9.37
C GLY A 311 -10.98 50.23 8.63
N ASP A 312 -12.27 50.34 8.94
CA ASP A 312 -12.98 51.61 8.81
C ASP A 312 -12.23 52.64 9.65
N SER A 313 -11.37 53.40 8.99
CA SER A 313 -10.82 54.65 9.49
C SER A 313 -11.38 55.80 8.66
N LEU A 314 -12.71 55.95 8.62
CA LEU A 314 -13.32 57.15 8.06
C LEU A 314 -14.55 57.60 8.86
N ARG A 315 -14.29 58.68 9.62
CA ARG A 315 -15.19 59.76 10.06
C ARG A 315 -16.12 59.53 11.23
#